data_AF-A0A2Z6MIA4-F1
#
_entry.id   AF-A0A2Z6MIA4-F1
#
_cell.length_a   1.000
_cell.length_b   1.000
_cell.length_c   1.000
_cell.angle_alpha   90.00
_cell.angle_beta   90.00
_cell.angle_gamma   90.00
#
_symmetry.space_group_name_H-M   'P 1'
#
loop_
_entity.id
_entity.type
_entity.pdbx_description
1 polymer ?
#
loop_
_entity_poly.entity_id
_entity_poly.type
_entity_poly.pdbx_seq_one_letter_code
_entity_poly.pdbx_strand_id
1 'polypeptide(L)'
;MTNGSTIKVADRRLNGAVDEEELTRALKIAFWCIQDDVSMRPPMGEVVRMLEDQDSNSININMPPMPQTVLEVIEEGLDHVYKAMKREYNHYSSFTITSHLTSHATCSNSTMSPR
;
A
#
# COMPACT_ATOMS: atom_id res chain seq x y z
N MET A 1 -4.12 13.10 -2.23
CA MET A 1 -3.22 12.84 -3.38
C MET A 1 -2.53 14.13 -3.74
N THR A 2 -1.27 14.32 -3.34
CA THR A 2 -0.48 15.52 -3.66
C THR A 2 -0.09 15.51 -5.15
N ASN A 3 0.13 16.70 -5.74
CA ASN A 3 0.52 16.99 -7.13
C ASN A 3 1.79 16.25 -7.63
N GLY A 4 1.77 14.92 -7.67
CA GLY A 4 2.79 14.06 -8.24
C GLY A 4 2.20 13.27 -9.39
N SER A 5 2.98 13.04 -10.44
CA SER A 5 2.57 12.23 -11.58
C SER A 5 2.28 10.78 -11.13
N THR A 6 1.02 10.35 -11.30
CA THR A 6 0.52 9.04 -10.86
C THR A 6 1.27 7.90 -11.54
N ILE A 7 1.78 8.14 -12.75
CA ILE A 7 2.63 7.21 -13.51
C ILE A 7 3.86 6.71 -12.73
N LYS A 8 4.36 7.48 -11.75
CA LYS A 8 5.52 7.07 -10.94
C LYS A 8 5.22 5.89 -10.02
N VAL A 9 3.94 5.63 -9.77
CA VAL A 9 3.46 4.50 -8.95
C VAL A 9 3.26 3.24 -9.80
N ALA A 10 3.17 3.38 -11.13
CA ALA A 10 3.03 2.23 -12.01
C ALA A 10 4.25 1.30 -11.92
N ASP A 11 4.00 0.00 -12.05
CA ASP A 11 5.07 -0.99 -12.12
C ASP A 11 5.95 -0.72 -13.34
N ARG A 12 7.27 -0.67 -13.11
CA ARG A 12 8.28 -0.44 -14.16
C ARG A 12 8.21 -1.48 -15.28
N ARG A 13 7.75 -2.70 -14.98
CA ARG A 13 7.57 -3.80 -15.94
C ARG A 13 6.47 -3.54 -16.97
N LEU A 14 5.60 -2.56 -16.74
CA LEU A 14 4.60 -2.12 -17.71
C LEU A 14 5.21 -1.19 -18.77
N ASN A 15 6.47 -0.75 -18.62
CA ASN A 15 7.20 0.03 -19.60
C ASN A 15 6.46 1.29 -20.10
N GLY A 16 5.60 1.89 -19.26
CA GLY A 16 4.79 3.05 -19.61
C GLY A 16 3.53 2.73 -20.42
N ALA A 17 3.24 1.46 -20.69
CA ALA A 17 1.96 1.02 -21.27
C ALA A 17 0.86 1.02 -20.19
N VAL A 18 0.55 2.20 -19.67
CA VAL A 18 -0.44 2.41 -18.61
C VAL A 18 -1.30 3.61 -18.96
N ASP A 19 -2.60 3.43 -18.87
CA ASP A 19 -3.56 4.53 -18.92
C ASP A 19 -3.57 5.27 -17.57
N GLU A 20 -3.29 6.58 -17.61
CA GLU A 20 -3.20 7.40 -16.40
C GLU A 20 -4.56 7.54 -15.69
N GLU A 21 -5.67 7.54 -16.44
CA GLU A 21 -7.02 7.60 -15.89
C GLU A 21 -7.37 6.30 -15.17
N GLU A 22 -7.11 5.15 -15.81
CA GLU A 22 -7.33 3.84 -15.17
C GLU A 22 -6.45 3.66 -13.93
N LEU A 23 -5.18 4.06 -14.01
CA LEU A 23 -4.27 4.01 -12.87
C LEU A 23 -4.77 4.88 -11.72
N THR A 24 -5.23 6.10 -12.03
CA THR A 24 -5.75 7.03 -11.02
C THR A 24 -7.01 6.48 -10.37
N ARG A 25 -7.91 5.90 -11.16
CA ARG A 25 -9.15 5.25 -10.69
C ARG A 25 -8.84 4.03 -9.81
N ALA A 26 -7.96 3.15 -10.26
CA ALA A 26 -7.52 1.98 -9.50
C ALA A 26 -6.89 2.38 -8.15
N LEU A 27 -6.07 3.42 -8.14
CA LEU A 27 -5.48 3.94 -6.89
C LEU A 27 -6.55 4.46 -5.93
N LYS A 28 -7.54 5.23 -6.40
CA LYS A 28 -8.64 5.69 -5.55
C LYS A 28 -9.43 4.54 -4.94
N ILE A 29 -9.76 3.53 -5.75
CA ILE A 29 -10.49 2.33 -5.29
C ILE A 29 -9.66 1.57 -4.25
N ALA A 30 -8.37 1.37 -4.51
CA ALA A 30 -7.46 0.72 -3.58
C ALA A 30 -7.42 1.45 -2.23
N PHE A 31 -7.34 2.80 -2.26
CA PHE A 31 -7.35 3.60 -1.04
C PHE A 31 -8.68 3.51 -0.27
N TRP A 32 -9.82 3.35 -0.93
CA TRP A 32 -11.10 3.03 -0.26
C TRP A 32 -11.10 1.63 0.38
N CYS A 33 -10.49 0.65 -0.28
CA CYS A 33 -10.46 -0.73 0.20
C CYS A 33 -9.59 -0.94 1.44
N ILE A 34 -8.54 -0.13 1.62
CA ILE A 34 -7.59 -0.25 2.73
C ILE A 34 -7.90 0.68 3.92
N GLN A 35 -9.05 1.34 3.94
CA GLN A 35 -9.44 2.23 5.05
C GLN A 35 -9.48 1.47 6.38
N ASP A 36 -9.02 2.10 7.46
CA ASP A 36 -8.99 1.47 8.79
C ASP A 36 -10.40 1.10 9.26
N ASP A 37 -11.36 2.00 9.04
CA ASP A 37 -12.78 1.75 9.29
C ASP A 37 -13.38 0.82 8.21
N VAL A 38 -13.76 -0.38 8.64
CA VAL A 38 -14.37 -1.41 7.79
C VAL A 38 -15.69 -0.93 7.18
N SER A 39 -16.45 -0.07 7.87
CA SER A 39 -17.73 0.43 7.40
C SER A 39 -17.60 1.36 6.17
N MET A 40 -16.41 1.93 5.96
CA MET A 40 -16.09 2.78 4.82
C MET A 40 -15.55 1.98 3.62
N ARG A 41 -15.27 0.69 3.77
CA ARG A 41 -14.76 -0.15 2.69
C ARG A 41 -15.91 -0.56 1.76
N PRO A 42 -15.78 -0.35 0.44
CA PRO A 42 -16.81 -0.75 -0.50
C PRO A 42 -16.94 -2.28 -0.58
N PRO A 43 -18.16 -2.82 -0.78
CA PRO A 43 -18.35 -4.25 -1.01
C PRO A 43 -17.72 -4.66 -2.34
N MET A 44 -17.30 -5.93 -2.45
CA MET A 44 -16.59 -6.41 -3.63
C MET A 44 -17.36 -6.24 -4.95
N GLY A 45 -18.69 -6.41 -4.93
CA GLY A 45 -19.52 -6.17 -6.12
C GLY A 45 -19.48 -4.71 -6.59
N GLU A 46 -19.37 -3.75 -5.66
CA GLU A 46 -19.20 -2.35 -5.99
C GLU A 46 -17.77 -2.04 -6.47
N VAL A 47 -16.76 -2.67 -5.86
CA VAL A 47 -15.37 -2.60 -6.32
C VAL A 47 -15.24 -3.04 -7.77
N VAL A 48 -15.83 -4.19 -8.12
CA VAL A 48 -15.81 -4.71 -9.49
C VAL A 48 -16.51 -3.76 -10.44
N ARG A 49 -17.70 -3.25 -10.10
CA ARG A 49 -18.42 -2.25 -10.90
C ARG A 49 -17.56 -1.00 -11.14
N MET A 50 -16.98 -0.42 -10.08
CA MET A 50 -16.07 0.73 -10.19
C MET A 50 -14.82 0.43 -11.04
N LEU A 51 -14.40 -0.84 -11.12
CA LEU A 51 -13.26 -1.28 -11.94
C LEU A 51 -13.64 -1.50 -13.42
N GLU A 52 -14.84 -2.02 -13.68
CA GLU A 52 -15.35 -2.38 -15.01
C GLU A 52 -15.96 -1.20 -15.78
N ASP A 53 -16.43 -0.16 -15.10
CA ASP A 53 -17.04 1.02 -15.72
C ASP A 53 -15.99 1.80 -16.57
N GLN A 54 -15.82 1.39 -17.83
CA GLN A 54 -15.00 2.06 -18.86
C GLN A 54 -15.80 3.07 -19.70
N ASP A 55 -17.13 3.12 -19.56
CA ASP A 55 -18.00 3.94 -20.41
C ASP A 55 -18.45 5.24 -19.73
N SER A 56 -17.86 6.36 -20.14
CA SER A 56 -18.36 7.76 -20.27
C SER A 56 -19.22 8.45 -19.20
N ASN A 57 -19.86 7.75 -18.26
CA ASN A 57 -20.54 8.32 -17.12
C ASN A 57 -19.61 8.19 -15.92
N SER A 58 -18.61 9.09 -15.86
CA SER A 58 -17.58 9.09 -14.82
C SER A 58 -18.27 8.91 -13.46
N ILE A 59 -18.20 7.71 -12.88
CA ILE A 59 -18.43 7.58 -11.45
C ILE A 59 -17.29 8.38 -10.84
N ASN A 60 -17.63 9.57 -10.37
CA ASN A 60 -16.68 10.44 -9.73
C ASN A 60 -16.36 9.79 -8.39
N ILE A 61 -15.38 8.88 -8.40
CA ILE A 61 -14.87 8.26 -7.18
C ILE A 61 -14.25 9.40 -6.40
N ASN A 62 -14.99 9.82 -5.38
CA ASN A 62 -14.55 10.83 -4.44
C ASN A 62 -13.22 10.41 -3.84
N MET A 63 -12.41 11.41 -3.50
CA MET A 63 -11.14 11.17 -2.83
C MET A 63 -11.41 10.42 -1.53
N PRO A 64 -10.83 9.24 -1.30
CA PRO A 64 -10.93 8.57 -0.03
C PRO A 64 -10.34 9.44 1.08
N PRO A 65 -10.84 9.32 2.32
CA PRO A 65 -10.22 9.99 3.46
C PRO A 65 -8.77 9.54 3.58
N MET A 66 -7.91 10.47 4.00
CA MET A 66 -6.52 10.13 4.31
C MET A 66 -6.52 9.07 5.43
N PRO A 67 -5.79 7.96 5.28
CA PRO A 67 -5.66 6.97 6.35
C PRO A 67 -5.19 7.64 7.65
N GLN A 68 -5.83 7.32 8.78
CA GLN A 68 -5.58 7.98 10.06
C GLN A 68 -4.11 7.85 10.50
N THR A 69 -3.53 6.67 10.23
CA THR A 69 -2.10 6.38 10.44
C THR A 69 -1.15 7.39 9.78
N VAL A 70 -1.51 7.96 8.62
CA VAL A 70 -0.69 8.98 7.97
C VAL A 70 -0.86 10.34 8.62
N LEU A 71 -2.07 10.65 9.11
CA LEU A 71 -2.35 11.90 9.81
C LEU A 71 -1.62 11.95 11.16
N GLU A 72 -1.64 10.86 11.91
CA GLU A 72 -0.88 10.71 13.17
C GLU A 72 0.63 10.88 12.96
N VAL A 73 1.20 10.26 11.92
CA VAL A 73 2.63 10.40 11.58
C VAL A 73 3.02 11.86 11.24
N ILE A 74 2.09 12.65 10.69
CA ILE A 74 2.32 14.07 10.36
C ILE A 74 2.19 14.94 11.63
N GLU A 75 1.19 14.68 12.48
CA GLU A 75 0.97 15.43 13.72
C GLU A 75 2.06 15.19 14.77
N GLU A 76 2.61 13.98 14.85
CA GLU A 76 3.67 13.61 15.79
C GLU A 76 5.08 14.08 15.34
N GLY A 77 5.21 14.77 14.19
CA GLY A 77 6.50 15.26 13.69
C GLY A 77 7.44 14.13 13.22
N LEU A 78 6.89 12.93 12.97
CA LEU A 78 7.63 11.74 12.58
C LEU A 78 7.96 11.69 11.08
N ASP A 79 7.61 12.74 10.32
CA ASP A 79 7.94 12.91 8.89
C ASP A 79 9.43 12.68 8.59
N HIS A 80 10.33 13.11 9.48
CA HIS A 80 11.76 12.84 9.34
C HIS A 80 12.12 11.35 9.45
N VAL A 81 11.45 10.60 10.31
CA VAL A 81 11.67 9.15 10.48
C VAL A 81 11.03 8.39 9.34
N TYR A 82 9.83 8.77 8.89
CA TYR A 82 9.23 8.22 7.66
C TYR A 82 10.12 8.47 6.43
N LYS A 83 10.68 9.68 6.29
CA LYS A 83 11.65 10.00 5.22
C LYS A 83 12.95 9.22 5.35
N ALA A 84 13.47 9.02 6.56
CA ALA A 84 14.66 8.21 6.81
C ALA A 84 14.41 6.73 6.43
N MET A 85 13.29 6.16 6.87
CA MET A 85 12.89 4.78 6.58
C MET A 85 12.61 4.58 5.08
N LYS A 86 12.03 5.58 4.41
CA LYS A 86 11.82 5.55 2.95
C LYS A 86 13.13 5.63 2.15
N ARG A 87 14.17 6.23 2.69
CA ARG A 87 15.50 6.33 2.06
C ARG A 87 16.17 4.95 1.94
N GLU A 88 15.91 4.06 2.89
CA GLU A 88 16.38 2.66 2.88
C GLU A 88 15.70 1.81 1.79
N TYR A 89 14.51 2.19 1.32
CA TYR A 89 13.75 1.42 0.31
C TYR A 89 14.23 1.62 -1.16
N ASN A 90 15.26 2.44 -1.41
CA ASN A 90 15.62 2.88 -2.77
C ASN A 90 17.05 2.59 -3.23
N HIS A 91 17.78 1.65 -2.61
CA HIS A 91 19.15 1.35 -3.05
C HIS A 91 19.56 -0.11 -2.72
N TYR A 92 19.54 -1.15 -3.57
CA TYR A 92 19.08 -1.46 -4.93
C TYR A 92 19.31 -2.99 -5.06
N SER A 93 18.36 -3.84 -5.50
CA SER A 93 18.54 -5.32 -5.58
C SER A 93 18.72 -6.09 -4.24
N SER A 94 18.19 -7.32 -4.23
CA SER A 94 18.54 -8.50 -3.42
C SER A 94 18.56 -8.45 -1.88
N PHE A 95 17.88 -9.45 -1.31
CA PHE A 95 17.88 -9.86 0.09
C PHE A 95 19.29 -10.00 0.68
N THR A 96 19.58 -9.29 1.77
CA THR A 96 20.41 -9.79 2.87
C THR A 96 19.91 -9.19 4.19
N ILE A 97 19.27 -10.02 5.02
CA ILE A 97 18.97 -9.72 6.42
C ILE A 97 20.26 -9.95 7.21
N THR A 98 20.96 -8.88 7.58
CA THR A 98 22.04 -8.96 8.59
C THR A 98 21.46 -8.54 9.92
N SER A 99 20.70 -9.43 10.55
CA SER A 99 20.27 -9.29 11.94
C SER A 99 21.47 -9.54 12.85
N HIS A 100 22.02 -8.49 13.45
CA HIS A 100 22.93 -8.68 14.59
C HIS A 100 22.13 -9.22 15.77
N LEU A 101 22.41 -10.49 16.06
CA LEU A 101 21.97 -11.26 17.22
C LEU A 101 22.29 -10.56 18.54
N THR A 102 21.26 -10.38 19.37
CA THR A 102 21.36 -10.76 20.78
C THR A 102 20.34 -11.86 21.04
N SER A 103 20.77 -13.10 20.78
CA SER A 103 19.99 -14.32 21.00
C SER A 103 19.97 -14.70 22.47
N HIS A 104 18.85 -14.45 23.14
CA HIS A 104 18.39 -15.32 24.24
C HIS A 104 16.90 -15.60 24.06
N ALA A 105 16.59 -16.44 23.06
CA ALA A 105 15.32 -17.14 23.01
C ALA A 105 15.59 -18.61 23.37
N THR A 106 14.96 -19.11 24.44
CA THR A 106 14.98 -20.52 24.80
C THR A 106 14.07 -21.30 23.86
N CYS A 107 14.64 -22.19 23.05
CA CYS A 107 13.86 -23.08 22.20
C CYS A 107 13.29 -24.25 23.02
N SER A 108 11.98 -24.46 22.93
CA SER A 108 11.33 -25.67 23.45
C SER A 108 11.40 -26.74 22.37
N ASN A 109 12.26 -27.76 22.53
CA ASN A 109 12.29 -28.91 21.62
C ASN A 109 11.03 -29.76 21.85
N SER A 110 10.12 -29.80 20.86
CA SER A 110 9.05 -30.79 20.82
C SER A 110 9.49 -31.98 19.97
N THR A 111 9.81 -33.10 20.60
CA THR A 111 10.05 -34.39 19.94
C THR A 111 8.73 -34.93 19.40
N MET A 112 8.56 -35.03 18.08
CA MET A 112 7.45 -35.80 17.51
C MET A 112 7.68 -37.29 17.77
N SER A 113 6.76 -37.92 18.50
CA SER A 113 6.70 -39.38 18.64
C SER A 113 6.03 -39.97 17.40
N PRO A 114 6.63 -40.99 16.74
CA PRO A 114 5.98 -41.67 15.62
C PRO A 114 4.93 -42.66 16.14
N ARG A 115 3.78 -42.69 15.49
CA ARG A 115 2.87 -43.84 15.49
C ARG A 115 2.75 -44.36 14.08
#